data_AF-A0A9X8UIP8-F1
#
_entry.id   AF-A0A9X8UIP8-F1
#
_cell.length_a   1.000
_cell.length_b   1.000
_cell.length_c   1.000
_cell.angle_alpha   90.00
_cell.angle_beta   90.00
_cell.angle_gamma   90.00
#
_symmetry.space_group_name_H-M   'P 1'
#
loop_
_entity.id
_entity.type
_entity.pdbx_description
1 polymer ?
#
loop_
_entity_poly.entity_id
_entity_poly.type
_entity_poly.pdbx_seq_one_letter_code
_entity_poly.pdbx_strand_id
1 'polypeptide(L)'
;MANKESGYRIKRGGFHIHKKNWLLLLLGAAGVCILALIIAWALQNQQEAARSVETLGASLTAGASGKAASSQSSSGEPSTASSSSAPASSAPIVVSASKGGAQSGQESASSSSEESAGAIVVPAGGEVGKPSSSGAPDERPDFSLPYQVAASEAVDDSYFDDAMFVGDSITSGISLYSVMSGATVVASTGINPTTILTKPAIRDKEGELHTILETMSAYSPAKIYIMLGANGVGWLSQEQFLSYYGGFVDAVAAQHPKAQIFIQSILPVTMEKSLSENGIYANGKIDRYNRALMEYCKKKGLPFVNVAEALKGADGALPADASSDGMHFGPSYYEKWFDYLRSHTLKGEKEGERKK
;
A
#
# COMPACT_ATOMS: atom_id res chain seq x y z
N MET A 1 -63.31 -17.21 66.26
CA MET A 1 -63.18 -17.47 64.81
C MET A 1 -63.24 -16.13 64.10
N ALA A 2 -62.10 -15.65 63.60
CA ALA A 2 -61.97 -14.37 62.91
C ALA A 2 -62.06 -14.59 61.39
N ASN A 3 -62.77 -13.72 60.67
CA ASN A 3 -62.79 -13.75 59.21
C ASN A 3 -62.38 -12.38 58.63
N LYS A 4 -61.63 -12.47 57.54
CA LYS A 4 -60.64 -11.49 57.03
C LYS A 4 -61.24 -10.31 56.27
N GLU A 5 -60.48 -9.22 56.31
CA GLU A 5 -60.53 -8.05 55.43
C GLU A 5 -60.29 -8.37 53.94
N SER A 6 -60.86 -7.55 53.06
CA SER A 6 -60.39 -7.38 51.67
C SER A 6 -60.74 -5.98 51.18
N GLY A 7 -59.75 -5.06 51.29
CA GLY A 7 -59.82 -3.72 50.71
C GLY A 7 -59.05 -3.66 49.39
N TYR A 8 -59.75 -3.34 48.30
CA TYR A 8 -59.19 -3.12 46.97
C TYR A 8 -58.45 -1.76 46.92
N ARG A 9 -57.15 -1.75 46.58
CA ARG A 9 -56.39 -0.53 46.21
C ARG A 9 -55.77 -0.73 44.83
N ILE A 10 -56.26 0.04 43.84
CA ILE A 10 -55.68 0.13 42.49
C ILE A 10 -54.36 0.91 42.59
N LYS A 11 -53.23 0.26 42.26
CA LYS A 11 -51.94 0.96 42.00
C LYS A 11 -51.79 1.19 40.49
N ARG A 12 -51.67 2.46 40.08
CA ARG A 12 -51.18 2.86 38.75
C ARG A 12 -49.76 2.32 38.57
N GLY A 13 -49.55 1.43 37.61
CA GLY A 13 -48.22 0.95 37.23
C GLY A 13 -47.47 2.03 36.47
N GLY A 14 -46.64 2.81 37.17
CA GLY A 14 -45.63 3.66 36.54
C GLY A 14 -44.46 2.80 36.08
N PHE A 15 -44.26 2.71 34.77
CA PHE A 15 -43.12 2.03 34.14
C PHE A 15 -41.81 2.74 34.54
N HIS A 16 -41.14 2.27 35.60
CA HIS A 16 -39.84 2.77 36.01
C HIS A 16 -38.75 2.09 35.19
N ILE A 17 -38.37 2.70 34.07
CA ILE A 17 -37.17 2.30 33.33
C ILE A 17 -35.96 2.85 34.10
N HIS A 18 -35.12 1.95 34.63
CA HIS A 18 -33.88 2.30 35.34
C HIS A 18 -33.00 3.24 34.50
N LYS A 19 -32.37 4.25 35.12
CA LYS A 19 -31.48 5.23 34.48
C LYS A 19 -30.36 4.62 33.61
N LYS A 20 -29.93 3.38 33.91
CA LYS A 20 -28.94 2.64 33.10
C LYS A 20 -29.48 2.19 31.72
N ASN A 21 -30.79 1.93 31.61
CA ASN A 21 -31.42 1.53 30.36
C ASN A 21 -31.67 2.71 29.42
N TRP A 22 -31.80 3.94 29.95
CA TRP A 22 -31.89 5.15 29.13
C TRP A 22 -30.59 5.46 28.39
N LEU A 23 -29.43 5.22 29.01
CA LEU A 23 -28.14 5.44 28.36
C LEU A 23 -27.89 4.41 27.24
N LEU A 24 -28.28 3.16 27.44
CA LEU A 24 -28.18 2.10 26.43
C LEU A 24 -29.14 2.34 25.24
N LEU A 25 -30.37 2.81 25.49
CA LEU A 25 -31.31 3.18 24.43
C LEU A 25 -30.86 4.42 23.63
N LEU A 26 -30.27 5.42 24.29
CA LEU A 26 -29.72 6.61 23.63
C LEU A 26 -28.47 6.29 22.79
N LEU A 27 -27.58 5.42 23.30
CA LEU A 27 -26.43 4.94 22.54
C LEU A 27 -26.85 4.07 21.35
N GLY A 28 -27.87 3.23 21.52
CA GLY A 28 -28.46 2.45 20.42
C GLY A 28 -29.09 3.32 19.34
N ALA A 29 -29.86 4.35 19.71
CA ALA A 29 -30.46 5.29 18.76
C ALA A 29 -29.39 6.12 18.02
N ALA A 30 -28.35 6.57 18.71
CA ALA A 30 -27.23 7.29 18.09
C ALA A 30 -26.46 6.41 17.08
N GLY A 31 -26.24 5.13 17.40
CA GLY A 31 -25.60 4.18 16.50
C GLY A 31 -26.40 3.94 15.20
N VAL A 32 -27.73 3.82 15.31
CA VAL A 32 -28.62 3.67 14.15
C VAL A 32 -28.63 4.94 13.28
N CYS A 33 -28.61 6.12 13.90
CA CYS A 33 -28.51 7.39 13.16
C CYS A 33 -27.17 7.52 12.41
N ILE A 34 -26.05 7.14 13.04
CA ILE A 34 -24.73 7.20 12.40
C ILE A 34 -24.66 6.22 11.22
N LEU A 35 -25.17 5.00 11.38
CA LEU A 35 -25.22 4.01 10.30
C LEU A 35 -26.11 4.50 9.14
N ALA A 36 -27.27 5.09 9.44
CA ALA A 36 -28.15 5.67 8.42
C ALA A 36 -27.49 6.84 7.67
N LEU A 37 -26.70 7.68 8.36
CA LEU A 37 -25.93 8.75 7.74
C LEU A 37 -24.80 8.24 6.85
N ILE A 38 -24.10 7.17 7.26
CA ILE A 38 -23.06 6.53 6.44
C ILE A 38 -23.67 5.90 5.18
N ILE A 39 -24.81 5.22 5.32
CA ILE A 39 -25.54 4.63 4.17
C ILE A 39 -26.04 5.74 3.23
N ALA A 40 -26.61 6.83 3.77
CA ALA A 40 -27.05 7.97 2.97
C ALA A 40 -25.88 8.64 2.23
N TRP A 41 -24.75 8.82 2.91
CA TRP A 41 -23.52 9.35 2.29
C TRP A 41 -22.99 8.43 1.18
N ALA A 42 -22.95 7.12 1.41
CA ALA A 42 -22.52 6.15 0.40
C ALA A 42 -23.46 6.13 -0.82
N LEU A 43 -24.78 6.21 -0.60
CA LEU A 43 -25.77 6.30 -1.68
C LEU A 43 -25.64 7.61 -2.48
N GLN A 44 -25.39 8.73 -1.80
CA GLN A 44 -25.15 10.03 -2.45
C GLN A 44 -23.88 9.97 -3.34
N ASN A 45 -22.80 9.39 -2.81
CA ASN A 45 -21.53 9.25 -3.53
C ASN A 45 -21.66 8.32 -4.76
N GLN A 46 -22.50 7.27 -4.67
CA GLN A 46 -22.81 6.40 -5.81
C GLN A 46 -23.66 7.11 -6.88
N GLN A 47 -24.60 7.97 -6.48
CA GLN A 47 -25.41 8.75 -7.43
C GLN A 47 -24.61 9.83 -8.15
N GLU A 48 -23.61 10.45 -7.50
CA GLU A 48 -22.70 11.41 -8.13
C GLU A 48 -21.78 10.74 -9.16
N ALA A 49 -21.31 9.51 -8.86
CA ALA A 49 -20.58 8.70 -9.82
C ALA A 49 -21.43 8.34 -11.05
N ALA A 50 -22.70 7.98 -10.86
CA ALA A 50 -23.62 7.65 -11.96
C ALA A 50 -23.97 8.86 -12.83
N ARG A 51 -24.23 10.04 -12.23
CA ARG A 51 -24.49 11.29 -12.96
C ARG A 51 -23.28 11.76 -13.78
N SER A 52 -22.07 11.51 -13.29
CA SER A 52 -20.83 11.85 -14.01
C SER A 52 -20.71 11.01 -15.30
N VAL A 53 -21.13 9.75 -15.27
CA VAL A 53 -21.13 8.85 -16.44
C VAL A 53 -22.22 9.24 -17.46
N GLU A 54 -23.42 9.63 -17.02
CA GLU A 54 -24.48 10.11 -17.92
C GLU A 54 -24.12 11.44 -18.60
N THR A 55 -23.46 12.36 -17.88
CA THR A 55 -23.02 13.66 -18.43
C THR A 55 -21.91 13.49 -19.48
N LEU A 56 -21.01 12.52 -19.28
CA LEU A 56 -20.00 12.13 -20.27
C LEU A 56 -20.62 11.42 -21.49
N GLY A 57 -21.64 10.58 -21.27
CA GLY A 57 -22.39 9.93 -22.35
C GLY A 57 -23.15 10.92 -23.23
N ALA A 58 -23.79 11.93 -22.64
CA ALA A 58 -24.48 12.99 -23.37
C ALA A 58 -23.50 13.84 -24.21
N SER A 59 -22.33 14.17 -23.67
CA SER A 59 -21.30 14.93 -24.40
C SER A 59 -20.70 14.17 -25.59
N LEU A 60 -20.62 12.84 -25.53
CA LEU A 60 -20.13 12.00 -26.63
C LEU A 60 -21.15 11.87 -27.77
N THR A 61 -22.45 11.89 -27.46
CA THR A 61 -23.51 11.87 -28.50
C THR A 61 -23.66 13.19 -29.26
N ALA A 62 -23.25 14.32 -28.66
CA ALA A 62 -23.27 15.63 -29.33
C ALA A 62 -22.06 15.85 -30.27
N GLY A 63 -20.93 15.18 -30.02
CA GLY A 63 -19.70 15.33 -30.81
C GLY A 63 -19.64 14.55 -32.12
N ALA A 64 -20.55 13.59 -32.33
CA ALA A 64 -20.51 12.67 -33.48
C ALA A 64 -21.24 13.17 -34.74
N SER A 65 -21.80 14.38 -34.74
CA SER A 65 -22.49 14.95 -35.91
C SER A 65 -21.88 16.30 -36.29
N GLY A 66 -20.68 16.27 -36.89
CA GLY A 66 -20.00 17.51 -37.27
C GLY A 66 -18.79 17.33 -38.17
N LYS A 67 -19.06 17.35 -39.49
CA LYS A 67 -18.22 17.93 -40.54
C LYS A 67 -17.07 17.09 -41.13
N ALA A 68 -17.38 16.52 -42.29
CA ALA A 68 -16.43 16.33 -43.39
C ALA A 68 -16.34 17.63 -44.23
N ALA A 69 -15.12 18.07 -44.57
CA ALA A 69 -14.71 18.59 -45.90
C ALA A 69 -13.30 19.22 -45.86
N SER A 70 -12.44 18.74 -46.77
CA SER A 70 -11.36 19.39 -47.59
C SER A 70 -10.98 20.86 -47.31
N SER A 71 -9.76 21.38 -47.50
CA SER A 71 -8.54 20.98 -48.23
C SER A 71 -7.46 22.09 -48.10
N GLN A 72 -6.20 21.72 -48.36
CA GLN A 72 -5.11 22.52 -48.98
C GLN A 72 -4.32 23.61 -48.20
N SER A 73 -3.02 23.30 -48.05
CA SER A 73 -1.82 24.04 -48.53
C SER A 73 -1.27 25.29 -47.81
N SER A 74 0.07 25.22 -47.65
CA SER A 74 1.09 26.28 -47.81
C SER A 74 1.69 26.97 -46.57
N SER A 75 2.94 26.57 -46.30
CA SER A 75 4.16 27.35 -46.01
C SER A 75 4.15 28.58 -45.10
N GLY A 76 5.07 28.59 -44.12
CA GLY A 76 5.66 29.81 -43.56
C GLY A 76 6.16 29.66 -42.12
N GLU A 77 7.44 29.39 -41.95
CA GLU A 77 8.24 29.78 -40.76
C GLU A 77 8.98 31.10 -41.07
N PRO A 78 9.69 31.74 -40.12
CA PRO A 78 9.70 31.63 -38.65
C PRO A 78 9.67 33.02 -37.97
N SER A 79 9.67 33.09 -36.63
CA SER A 79 10.32 34.18 -35.86
C SER A 79 10.45 33.86 -34.37
N THR A 80 11.52 34.41 -33.80
CA THR A 80 12.18 34.18 -32.52
C THR A 80 11.62 35.02 -31.35
N ALA A 81 11.84 34.55 -30.10
CA ALA A 81 12.58 35.26 -29.03
C ALA A 81 12.05 35.00 -27.59
N SER A 82 12.93 34.37 -26.80
CA SER A 82 13.37 34.60 -25.41
C SER A 82 12.49 35.26 -24.33
N SER A 83 12.49 34.64 -23.13
CA SER A 83 12.97 35.17 -21.81
C SER A 83 12.28 34.41 -20.65
N SER A 84 12.98 33.54 -19.92
CA SER A 84 13.72 33.74 -18.66
C SER A 84 12.86 34.09 -17.42
N SER A 85 12.74 33.16 -16.46
CA SER A 85 13.12 33.37 -15.04
C SER A 85 12.80 32.12 -14.19
N ALA A 86 13.71 31.83 -13.25
CA ALA A 86 13.63 30.87 -12.15
C ALA A 86 14.18 31.58 -10.89
N PRO A 87 14.18 30.98 -9.70
CA PRO A 87 13.10 30.28 -8.99
C PRO A 87 12.83 30.96 -7.61
N ALA A 88 11.86 30.46 -6.84
CA ALA A 88 11.70 30.81 -5.43
C ALA A 88 11.46 29.57 -4.55
N SER A 89 11.97 29.67 -3.34
CA SER A 89 12.32 28.61 -2.38
C SER A 89 11.19 28.25 -1.41
N SER A 90 11.07 26.93 -1.15
CA SER A 90 10.86 26.21 0.12
C SER A 90 9.89 26.71 1.20
N ALA A 91 8.90 25.87 1.55
CA ALA A 91 8.52 25.49 2.93
C ALA A 91 7.63 24.20 2.93
N PRO A 92 7.70 23.34 3.96
CA PRO A 92 7.24 21.94 3.89
C PRO A 92 5.72 21.77 4.09
N ILE A 93 5.18 20.71 3.49
CA ILE A 93 3.78 20.26 3.63
C ILE A 93 3.72 19.21 4.74
N VAL A 94 3.03 19.52 5.83
CA VAL A 94 2.68 18.57 6.89
C VAL A 94 1.21 18.19 6.69
N VAL A 95 0.92 16.92 6.41
CA VAL A 95 -0.45 16.39 6.47
C VAL A 95 -0.56 15.51 7.71
N SER A 96 -1.36 15.98 8.67
CA SER A 96 -1.74 15.26 9.88
C SER A 96 -2.64 14.07 9.56
N ALA A 97 -2.28 12.89 10.05
CA ALA A 97 -3.18 11.74 10.11
C ALA A 97 -3.94 11.74 11.45
N SER A 98 -5.28 11.77 11.39
CA SER A 98 -6.15 11.68 12.56
C SER A 98 -6.27 10.23 13.06
N LYS A 99 -5.97 10.03 14.34
CA LYS A 99 -6.11 8.79 15.12
C LYS A 99 -7.58 8.37 15.36
N GLY A 100 -7.81 7.06 15.34
CA GLY A 100 -8.90 6.34 15.99
C GLY A 100 -8.92 4.91 15.42
N GLY A 101 -8.69 3.81 16.15
CA GLY A 101 -9.03 3.47 17.52
C GLY A 101 -9.76 2.12 17.41
N ALA A 102 -9.04 1.02 17.58
CA ALA A 102 -9.54 -0.34 17.40
C ALA A 102 -10.45 -0.79 18.56
N GLN A 103 -11.48 -1.59 18.26
CA GLN A 103 -11.97 -2.59 19.21
C GLN A 103 -12.63 -3.79 18.52
N SER A 104 -12.24 -4.97 19.00
CA SER A 104 -12.60 -6.32 18.60
C SER A 104 -14.01 -6.72 19.07
N GLY A 105 -14.64 -7.63 18.33
CA GLY A 105 -15.82 -8.39 18.75
C GLY A 105 -16.02 -9.62 17.86
N GLN A 106 -15.81 -10.81 18.42
CA GLN A 106 -16.20 -12.11 17.86
C GLN A 106 -17.72 -12.28 17.87
N GLU A 107 -18.29 -13.00 16.90
CA GLU A 107 -19.31 -14.04 17.18
C GLU A 107 -19.60 -14.94 15.97
N SER A 108 -19.89 -16.20 16.29
CA SER A 108 -20.16 -17.35 15.41
C SER A 108 -21.65 -17.55 15.14
N ALA A 109 -21.99 -18.13 13.97
CA ALA A 109 -23.10 -19.09 13.75
C ALA A 109 -23.01 -19.58 12.29
N SER A 110 -22.70 -20.84 11.96
CA SER A 110 -23.55 -22.05 12.02
C SER A 110 -24.81 -21.99 11.13
N SER A 111 -24.79 -22.71 10.00
CA SER A 111 -25.94 -23.50 9.57
C SER A 111 -25.52 -24.73 8.76
N SER A 112 -25.94 -25.87 9.30
CA SER A 112 -25.83 -27.27 8.90
C SER A 112 -26.61 -27.67 7.64
N SER A 113 -26.11 -28.70 6.95
CA SER A 113 -26.95 -29.78 6.40
C SER A 113 -26.12 -31.06 6.21
N GLU A 114 -26.32 -32.03 7.12
CA GLU A 114 -26.10 -33.47 6.94
C GLU A 114 -27.20 -34.01 5.97
N GLU A 115 -27.19 -35.17 5.32
CA GLU A 115 -26.71 -36.54 5.61
C GLU A 115 -26.84 -37.31 4.26
N SER A 116 -26.04 -38.30 3.88
CA SER A 116 -26.29 -39.71 4.26
C SER A 116 -25.29 -40.68 3.62
N ALA A 117 -25.08 -41.76 4.38
CA ALA A 117 -24.03 -42.77 4.33
C ALA A 117 -24.19 -43.83 3.22
N GLY A 118 -23.07 -44.50 2.91
CA GLY A 118 -23.04 -45.69 2.06
C GLY A 118 -21.72 -46.46 2.14
N ALA A 119 -21.57 -47.23 3.23
CA ALA A 119 -20.83 -48.48 3.41
C ALA A 119 -19.41 -48.73 2.82
N ILE A 120 -18.57 -49.19 3.74
CA ILE A 120 -17.20 -49.71 3.66
C ILE A 120 -17.14 -51.02 2.85
N VAL A 121 -16.17 -51.12 1.92
CA VAL A 121 -15.58 -52.39 1.47
C VAL A 121 -14.06 -52.22 1.36
N VAL A 122 -13.32 -52.99 2.16
CA VAL A 122 -11.86 -53.15 2.10
C VAL A 122 -11.55 -54.33 1.17
N PRO A 123 -10.48 -54.22 0.34
CA PRO A 123 -9.56 -55.34 0.29
C PRO A 123 -8.11 -54.88 0.55
N ALA A 124 -7.45 -55.70 1.36
CA ALA A 124 -6.06 -55.60 1.72
C ALA A 124 -5.14 -56.03 0.57
N GLY A 125 -3.96 -55.41 0.49
CA GLY A 125 -2.82 -55.94 -0.27
C GLY A 125 -2.15 -54.91 -1.17
N GLY A 126 -1.22 -54.14 -0.61
CA GLY A 126 -0.30 -53.29 -1.37
C GLY A 126 0.64 -52.58 -0.40
N GLU A 127 1.92 -52.90 -0.48
CA GLU A 127 2.98 -52.45 0.43
C GLU A 127 2.99 -50.92 0.65
N VAL A 128 3.09 -50.53 1.92
CA VAL A 128 3.30 -49.14 2.33
C VAL A 128 4.72 -48.73 1.95
N GLY A 129 4.88 -48.21 0.73
CA GLY A 129 6.03 -47.43 0.35
C GLY A 129 6.08 -46.14 1.18
N LYS A 130 7.04 -46.08 2.10
CA LYS A 130 7.49 -44.87 2.80
C LYS A 130 7.40 -43.64 1.87
N PRO A 131 6.76 -42.52 2.25
CA PRO A 131 6.80 -41.32 1.43
C PRO A 131 8.27 -40.88 1.36
N SER A 132 8.82 -40.99 0.15
CA SER A 132 10.16 -40.52 -0.17
C SER A 132 10.15 -39.01 0.01
N SER A 133 10.80 -38.57 1.08
CA SER A 133 11.27 -37.20 1.27
C SER A 133 12.26 -36.90 0.14
N SER A 134 11.75 -36.47 -1.02
CA SER A 134 12.56 -35.71 -1.96
C SER A 134 12.55 -34.27 -1.48
N GLY A 135 13.55 -33.93 -0.65
CA GLY A 135 13.84 -32.54 -0.31
C GLY A 135 14.07 -31.76 -1.59
N ALA A 136 13.15 -30.85 -1.90
CA ALA A 136 13.48 -29.71 -2.73
C ALA A 136 14.61 -28.96 -2.00
N PRO A 137 15.68 -28.54 -2.69
CA PRO A 137 16.67 -27.67 -2.09
C PRO A 137 15.96 -26.44 -1.52
N ASP A 138 16.35 -26.01 -0.33
CA ASP A 138 15.98 -24.70 0.22
C ASP A 138 16.57 -23.63 -0.71
N GLU A 139 15.88 -23.31 -1.82
CA GLU A 139 16.23 -22.25 -2.76
C GLU A 139 15.94 -20.88 -2.13
N ARG A 140 16.41 -20.65 -0.90
CA ARG A 140 16.58 -19.28 -0.41
C ARG A 140 17.47 -18.58 -1.43
N PRO A 141 17.06 -17.43 -1.99
CA PRO A 141 17.92 -16.77 -2.91
C PRO A 141 19.24 -16.43 -2.27
N ASP A 142 20.31 -16.74 -2.99
CA ASP A 142 21.61 -16.20 -2.66
C ASP A 142 21.59 -14.68 -2.92
N PHE A 143 21.39 -13.92 -1.83
CA PHE A 143 21.52 -12.47 -1.82
C PHE A 143 22.98 -12.02 -1.61
N SER A 144 23.97 -12.93 -1.60
CA SER A 144 25.39 -12.58 -1.50
C SER A 144 25.95 -11.91 -2.76
N LEU A 145 25.10 -11.50 -3.70
CA LEU A 145 25.51 -10.79 -4.89
C LEU A 145 26.03 -9.39 -4.51
N PRO A 146 27.19 -8.94 -5.06
CA PRO A 146 27.93 -7.77 -4.61
C PRO A 146 27.28 -6.42 -4.98
N TYR A 147 25.97 -6.38 -5.20
CA TYR A 147 25.27 -5.23 -5.78
C TYR A 147 24.23 -4.58 -4.86
N GLN A 148 23.96 -5.16 -3.69
CA GLN A 148 23.23 -4.44 -2.65
C GLN A 148 24.11 -3.34 -2.04
N VAL A 149 23.48 -2.25 -1.60
CA VAL A 149 24.16 -1.24 -0.77
C VAL A 149 24.72 -1.96 0.46
N ALA A 150 26.02 -1.85 0.69
CA ALA A 150 26.68 -2.51 1.80
C ALA A 150 26.36 -1.83 3.13
N ALA A 151 26.46 -2.59 4.22
CA ALA A 151 26.39 -2.04 5.55
C ALA A 151 27.47 -0.96 5.75
N SER A 152 27.07 0.15 6.36
CA SER A 152 27.87 1.33 6.69
C SER A 152 27.72 1.68 8.17
N GLU A 153 28.53 2.63 8.64
CA GLU A 153 28.27 3.25 9.94
C GLU A 153 26.91 3.94 9.90
N ALA A 154 26.14 3.78 10.97
CA ALA A 154 24.81 4.38 11.07
C ALA A 154 24.91 5.91 10.97
N VAL A 155 24.11 6.49 10.09
CA VAL A 155 23.96 7.94 9.96
C VAL A 155 22.82 8.47 10.83
N ASP A 156 22.88 9.76 11.17
CA ASP A 156 21.77 10.48 11.79
C ASP A 156 20.61 10.72 10.80
N ASP A 157 19.41 10.98 11.34
CA ASP A 157 18.19 11.21 10.56
C ASP A 157 18.31 12.32 9.51
N SER A 158 19.17 13.32 9.75
CA SER A 158 19.41 14.42 8.82
C SER A 158 19.95 13.96 7.46
N TYR A 159 20.49 12.73 7.36
CA TYR A 159 20.85 12.13 6.07
C TYR A 159 19.65 12.02 5.11
N PHE A 160 18.43 11.93 5.65
CA PHE A 160 17.20 11.75 4.88
C PHE A 160 16.38 13.05 4.71
N ASP A 161 16.86 14.20 5.18
CA ASP A 161 16.14 15.49 5.07
C ASP A 161 15.92 15.95 3.61
N ASP A 162 16.78 15.50 2.70
CA ASP A 162 16.73 15.72 1.24
C ASP A 162 16.22 14.48 0.48
N ALA A 163 15.67 13.50 1.21
CA ALA A 163 15.15 12.26 0.65
C ALA A 163 13.64 12.32 0.40
N MET A 164 13.21 11.68 -0.68
CA MET A 164 11.82 11.39 -0.97
C MET A 164 11.58 9.88 -0.98
N PHE A 165 10.59 9.42 -0.22
CA PHE A 165 10.13 8.04 -0.22
C PHE A 165 8.88 7.91 -1.09
N VAL A 166 8.91 6.96 -2.02
CA VAL A 166 7.86 6.78 -3.04
C VAL A 166 7.35 5.35 -3.02
N GLY A 167 6.02 5.17 -3.06
CA GLY A 167 5.45 3.83 -3.08
C GLY A 167 3.94 3.75 -2.81
N ASP A 168 3.55 2.68 -2.12
CA ASP A 168 2.15 2.29 -1.91
C ASP A 168 1.69 2.47 -0.45
N SER A 169 0.80 1.60 0.04
CA SER A 169 0.27 1.66 1.41
C SER A 169 1.35 1.49 2.48
N ILE A 170 2.40 0.70 2.24
CA ILE A 170 3.49 0.54 3.21
C ILE A 170 4.32 1.82 3.28
N THR A 171 4.65 2.42 2.14
CA THR A 171 5.37 3.71 2.12
C THR A 171 4.52 4.83 2.74
N SER A 172 3.19 4.78 2.59
CA SER A 172 2.28 5.74 3.25
C SER A 172 2.34 5.65 4.78
N GLY A 173 2.70 4.49 5.33
CA GLY A 173 2.84 4.30 6.78
C GLY A 173 4.00 5.08 7.41
N ILE A 174 5.00 5.50 6.61
CA ILE A 174 6.11 6.35 7.07
C ILE A 174 5.55 7.66 7.68
N SER A 175 4.63 8.30 6.96
CA SER A 175 3.95 9.52 7.43
C SER A 175 3.00 9.23 8.58
N LEU A 176 2.22 8.14 8.48
CA LEU A 176 1.22 7.76 9.49
C LEU A 176 1.84 7.59 10.89
N TYR A 177 3.03 6.98 10.95
CA TYR A 177 3.73 6.73 12.20
C TYR A 177 4.78 7.79 12.54
N SER A 178 4.92 8.84 11.72
CA SER A 178 5.87 9.95 11.94
C SER A 178 7.30 9.45 12.16
N VAL A 179 7.71 8.45 11.38
CA VAL A 179 8.98 7.73 11.60
C VAL A 179 10.20 8.61 11.28
N MET A 180 10.03 9.59 10.40
CA MET A 180 11.01 10.65 10.14
C MET A 180 10.33 11.98 9.87
N SER A 181 10.82 13.05 10.49
CA SER A 181 10.24 14.40 10.38
C SER A 181 10.76 15.21 9.19
N GLY A 182 11.91 14.83 8.62
CA GLY A 182 12.57 15.59 7.55
C GLY A 182 12.31 15.08 6.13
N ALA A 183 11.88 13.82 5.98
CA ALA A 183 11.74 13.22 4.66
C ALA A 183 10.39 13.54 4.00
N THR A 184 10.43 13.68 2.67
CA THR A 184 9.21 13.80 1.86
C THR A 184 8.66 12.41 1.58
N VAL A 185 7.34 12.22 1.72
CA VAL A 185 6.67 10.95 1.38
C VAL A 185 5.65 11.20 0.28
N VAL A 186 5.82 10.54 -0.86
CA VAL A 186 4.89 10.58 -2.00
C VAL A 186 4.38 9.15 -2.24
N ALA A 187 3.32 8.78 -1.54
CA ALA A 187 2.77 7.44 -1.59
C ALA A 187 1.25 7.45 -1.43
N SER A 188 0.59 6.40 -1.90
CA SER A 188 -0.86 6.25 -1.73
C SER A 188 -1.28 4.79 -1.67
N THR A 189 -2.32 4.52 -0.89
CA THR A 189 -2.89 3.17 -0.75
C THR A 189 -3.47 2.68 -2.08
N GLY A 190 -3.24 1.41 -2.40
CA GLY A 190 -3.76 0.80 -3.63
C GLY A 190 -3.07 1.27 -4.91
N ILE A 191 -1.86 1.82 -4.80
CA ILE A 191 -0.91 1.94 -5.90
C ILE A 191 -0.20 0.61 -6.12
N ASN A 192 0.05 0.28 -7.39
CA ASN A 192 0.76 -0.92 -7.81
C ASN A 192 1.62 -0.61 -9.05
N PRO A 193 2.49 -1.54 -9.50
CA PRO A 193 3.34 -1.30 -10.67
C PRO A 193 2.59 -0.86 -11.93
N THR A 194 1.38 -1.35 -12.18
CA THR A 194 0.63 -1.00 -13.41
C THR A 194 -0.07 0.35 -13.33
N THR A 195 -0.30 0.88 -12.12
CA THR A 195 -1.10 2.09 -11.88
C THR A 195 -0.28 3.27 -11.38
N ILE A 196 0.97 3.07 -10.95
CA ILE A 196 1.79 4.13 -10.33
C ILE A 196 1.99 5.36 -11.23
N LEU A 197 2.01 5.16 -12.54
CA LEU A 197 2.13 6.25 -13.52
C LEU A 197 0.80 6.89 -13.93
N THR A 198 -0.32 6.20 -13.72
CA THR A 198 -1.57 6.52 -14.42
C THR A 198 -2.75 6.81 -13.51
N LYS A 199 -2.73 6.32 -12.27
CA LYS A 199 -3.83 6.49 -11.32
C LYS A 199 -3.63 7.77 -10.50
N PRO A 200 -4.52 8.76 -10.62
CA PRO A 200 -4.54 9.90 -9.70
C PRO A 200 -4.88 9.39 -8.28
N ALA A 201 -4.06 9.74 -7.30
CA ALA A 201 -4.11 9.13 -5.98
C ALA A 201 -3.72 10.05 -4.81
N ILE A 202 -3.15 11.22 -5.09
CA ILE A 202 -2.79 12.21 -4.08
C ILE A 202 -3.54 13.50 -4.38
N ARG A 203 -4.20 14.08 -3.37
CA ARG A 203 -4.84 15.39 -3.49
C ARG A 203 -3.86 16.48 -3.11
N ASP A 204 -3.79 17.53 -3.92
CA ASP A 204 -3.10 18.76 -3.55
C ASP A 204 -3.91 19.59 -2.53
N LYS A 205 -3.45 20.81 -2.24
CA LYS A 205 -4.10 21.69 -1.26
C LYS A 205 -5.41 22.27 -1.79
N GLU A 206 -5.53 22.34 -3.10
CA GLU A 206 -6.68 22.84 -3.86
C GLU A 206 -7.75 21.73 -4.03
N GLY A 207 -7.39 20.48 -3.75
CA GLY A 207 -8.27 19.32 -3.77
C GLY A 207 -8.20 18.50 -5.07
N GLU A 208 -7.38 18.92 -6.03
CA GLU A 208 -7.19 18.25 -7.31
C GLU A 208 -6.38 16.96 -7.14
N LEU A 209 -6.76 15.94 -7.91
CA LEU A 209 -6.11 14.62 -7.85
C LEU A 209 -4.96 14.53 -8.86
N HIS A 210 -3.79 14.14 -8.35
CA HIS A 210 -2.57 13.95 -9.12
C HIS A 210 -2.08 12.51 -9.01
N THR A 211 -1.43 12.03 -10.06
CA THR A 211 -0.66 10.78 -10.04
C THR A 211 0.56 10.92 -9.11
N ILE A 212 1.20 9.79 -8.79
CA ILE A 212 2.46 9.81 -8.01
C ILE A 212 3.51 10.65 -8.72
N LEU A 213 3.73 10.44 -10.03
CA LEU A 213 4.74 11.15 -10.81
C LEU A 213 4.47 12.66 -10.90
N GLU A 214 3.21 13.06 -11.10
CA GLU A 214 2.82 14.48 -11.09
C GLU A 214 3.08 15.11 -9.73
N THR A 215 2.74 14.41 -8.64
CA THR A 215 2.99 14.90 -7.27
C THR A 215 4.49 15.09 -7.01
N MET A 216 5.35 14.20 -7.53
CA MET A 216 6.79 14.31 -7.38
C MET A 216 7.35 15.60 -8.02
N SER A 217 6.68 16.18 -9.02
CA SER A 217 7.14 17.39 -9.73
C SER A 217 7.25 18.63 -8.85
N ALA A 218 6.53 18.67 -7.73
CA ALA A 218 6.56 19.77 -6.78
C ALA A 218 7.84 19.81 -5.93
N TYR A 219 8.73 18.82 -6.05
CA TYR A 219 9.88 18.63 -5.19
C TYR A 219 11.19 18.50 -5.97
N SER A 220 12.30 18.75 -5.29
CA SER A 220 13.66 18.57 -5.83
C SER A 220 14.53 17.76 -4.85
N PRO A 221 14.18 16.48 -4.60
CA PRO A 221 14.96 15.64 -3.69
C PRO A 221 16.34 15.34 -4.28
N ALA A 222 17.35 15.20 -3.41
CA ALA A 222 18.65 14.70 -3.83
C ALA A 222 18.69 13.16 -3.81
N LYS A 223 17.82 12.52 -3.02
CA LYS A 223 17.69 11.06 -2.94
C LYS A 223 16.23 10.64 -3.09
N ILE A 224 15.96 9.61 -3.88
CA ILE A 224 14.63 9.04 -4.06
C ILE A 224 14.69 7.56 -3.71
N TYR A 225 13.91 7.14 -2.72
CA TYR A 225 13.79 5.75 -2.28
C TYR A 225 12.45 5.18 -2.76
N ILE A 226 12.49 4.22 -3.67
CA ILE A 226 11.29 3.60 -4.25
C ILE A 226 11.10 2.23 -3.61
N MET A 227 9.95 2.02 -2.97
CA MET A 227 9.48 0.71 -2.53
C MET A 227 8.10 0.44 -3.12
N LEU A 228 8.01 -0.56 -3.99
CA LEU A 228 6.79 -0.94 -4.67
C LEU A 228 6.87 -2.41 -5.07
N GLY A 229 5.80 -3.17 -4.92
CA GLY A 229 5.69 -4.42 -5.65
C GLY A 229 4.90 -5.54 -5.00
N ALA A 230 4.67 -5.49 -3.68
CA ALA A 230 3.81 -6.45 -3.01
C ALA A 230 2.45 -6.54 -3.73
N ASN A 231 1.89 -5.39 -4.09
CA ASN A 231 0.69 -5.22 -4.91
C ASN A 231 0.91 -5.54 -6.41
N GLY A 232 1.70 -6.55 -6.76
CA GLY A 232 1.94 -6.92 -8.16
C GLY A 232 2.49 -8.34 -8.29
N VAL A 233 3.26 -8.78 -7.30
CA VAL A 233 3.81 -10.14 -7.22
C VAL A 233 2.72 -11.19 -7.41
N GLY A 234 1.51 -10.98 -6.90
CA GLY A 234 0.42 -11.96 -6.96
C GLY A 234 0.01 -12.38 -8.38
N TRP A 235 0.04 -11.46 -9.35
CA TRP A 235 -0.62 -11.66 -10.65
C TRP A 235 0.18 -11.22 -11.88
N LEU A 236 1.23 -10.41 -11.71
CA LEU A 236 2.14 -10.07 -12.82
C LEU A 236 3.21 -11.13 -12.95
N SER A 237 3.62 -11.48 -14.17
CA SER A 237 4.90 -12.20 -14.37
C SER A 237 6.08 -11.32 -13.94
N GLN A 238 7.26 -11.90 -13.73
CA GLN A 238 8.46 -11.10 -13.41
C GLN A 238 8.82 -10.13 -14.54
N GLU A 239 8.62 -10.53 -15.80
CA GLU A 239 8.86 -9.69 -16.97
C GLU A 239 7.89 -8.52 -17.04
N GLN A 240 6.60 -8.76 -16.83
CA GLN A 240 5.58 -7.70 -16.78
C GLN A 240 5.86 -6.75 -15.62
N PHE A 241 6.15 -7.30 -14.45
CA PHE A 241 6.51 -6.54 -13.26
C PHE A 241 7.68 -5.59 -13.53
N LEU A 242 8.79 -6.11 -14.05
CA LEU A 242 9.98 -5.31 -14.36
C LEU A 242 9.74 -4.31 -15.50
N SER A 243 8.87 -4.63 -16.46
CA SER A 243 8.49 -3.69 -17.53
C SER A 243 7.78 -2.46 -16.95
N TYR A 244 6.73 -2.68 -16.16
CA TYR A 244 5.99 -1.59 -15.51
C TYR A 244 6.84 -0.82 -14.50
N TYR A 245 7.57 -1.54 -13.63
CA TYR A 245 8.46 -0.94 -12.65
C TYR A 245 9.56 -0.12 -13.33
N GLY A 246 10.18 -0.68 -14.38
CA GLY A 246 11.24 -0.02 -15.14
C GLY A 246 10.76 1.23 -15.86
N GLY A 247 9.55 1.21 -16.43
CA GLY A 247 8.92 2.40 -17.02
C GLY A 247 8.70 3.52 -16.00
N PHE A 248 8.30 3.18 -14.77
CA PHE A 248 8.19 4.16 -13.68
C PHE A 248 9.56 4.74 -13.29
N VAL A 249 10.57 3.89 -13.08
CA VAL A 249 11.93 4.34 -12.75
C VAL A 249 12.52 5.23 -13.83
N ASP A 250 12.33 4.89 -15.10
CA ASP A 250 12.81 5.70 -16.23
C ASP A 250 12.12 7.08 -16.27
N ALA A 251 10.82 7.15 -15.97
CA ALA A 251 10.10 8.41 -15.85
C ALA A 251 10.61 9.27 -14.68
N VAL A 252 10.86 8.64 -13.51
CA VAL A 252 11.43 9.33 -12.33
C VAL A 252 12.83 9.86 -12.64
N ALA A 253 13.68 9.07 -13.30
CA ALA A 253 15.03 9.50 -13.68
C ALA A 253 15.01 10.67 -14.67
N ALA A 254 14.06 10.68 -15.61
CA ALA A 254 13.88 11.79 -16.54
C ALA A 254 13.43 13.08 -15.83
N GLN A 255 12.54 12.97 -14.85
CA GLN A 255 12.00 14.11 -14.09
C GLN A 255 12.98 14.64 -13.03
N HIS A 256 13.77 13.77 -12.42
CA HIS A 256 14.74 14.10 -11.37
C HIS A 256 16.17 13.68 -11.76
N PRO A 257 16.75 14.25 -12.82
CA PRO A 257 18.03 13.78 -13.39
C PRO A 257 19.25 13.98 -12.48
N LYS A 258 19.10 14.74 -11.39
CA LYS A 258 20.15 14.96 -10.38
C LYS A 258 19.97 14.10 -9.13
N ALA A 259 18.82 13.45 -8.98
CA ALA A 259 18.53 12.66 -7.79
C ALA A 259 19.17 11.28 -7.89
N GLN A 260 19.67 10.79 -6.77
CA GLN A 260 20.10 9.41 -6.64
C GLN A 260 18.89 8.52 -6.34
N ILE A 261 18.60 7.56 -7.22
CA ILE A 261 17.42 6.68 -7.11
C ILE A 261 17.83 5.35 -6.48
N PHE A 262 17.30 5.06 -5.29
CA PHE A 262 17.45 3.81 -4.56
C PHE A 262 16.21 2.94 -4.76
N ILE A 263 16.42 1.68 -5.12
CA ILE A 263 15.37 0.67 -5.21
C ILE A 263 15.40 -0.18 -3.96
N GLN A 264 14.29 -0.24 -3.23
CA GLN A 264 14.15 -1.06 -2.04
C GLN A 264 13.53 -2.42 -2.39
N SER A 265 13.97 -3.47 -1.70
CA SER A 265 13.35 -4.79 -1.77
C SER A 265 11.86 -4.75 -1.42
N ILE A 266 11.07 -5.59 -2.09
CA ILE A 266 9.71 -5.96 -1.65
C ILE A 266 9.83 -6.70 -0.31
N LEU A 267 8.99 -6.30 0.65
CA LEU A 267 9.04 -6.82 2.01
C LEU A 267 8.44 -8.23 2.12
N PRO A 268 8.87 -9.04 3.10
CA PRO A 268 8.25 -10.33 3.37
C PRO A 268 6.82 -10.16 3.92
N VAL A 269 6.03 -11.21 3.79
CA VAL A 269 4.73 -11.37 4.45
C VAL A 269 4.83 -12.38 5.58
N THR A 270 3.84 -12.44 6.47
CA THR A 270 3.82 -13.47 7.52
C THR A 270 3.73 -14.86 6.91
N MET A 271 4.17 -15.89 7.65
CA MET A 271 4.09 -17.27 7.16
C MET A 271 2.65 -17.67 6.81
N GLU A 272 1.67 -17.24 7.61
CA GLU A 272 0.25 -17.45 7.33
C GLU A 272 -0.16 -16.84 5.99
N LYS A 273 0.18 -15.57 5.74
CA LYS A 273 -0.12 -14.90 4.47
C LYS A 273 0.59 -15.55 3.29
N SER A 274 1.85 -15.97 3.48
CA SER A 274 2.65 -16.66 2.46
C SER A 274 2.01 -17.97 1.99
N LEU A 275 1.29 -18.67 2.88
CA LEU A 275 0.62 -19.94 2.58
C LEU A 275 -0.84 -19.76 2.13
N SER A 276 -1.42 -18.58 2.38
CA SER A 276 -2.79 -18.22 1.99
C SER A 276 -2.94 -18.01 0.48
N GLU A 277 -4.19 -17.91 0.00
CA GLU A 277 -4.52 -17.49 -1.37
C GLU A 277 -3.74 -18.25 -2.45
N ASN A 278 -3.57 -19.56 -2.25
CA ASN A 278 -2.79 -20.44 -3.14
C ASN A 278 -1.34 -19.97 -3.37
N GLY A 279 -0.73 -19.31 -2.38
CA GLY A 279 0.67 -18.89 -2.41
C GLY A 279 0.95 -17.72 -3.36
N ILE A 280 -0.05 -16.90 -3.71
CA ILE A 280 0.19 -15.76 -4.61
C ILE A 280 1.18 -14.74 -4.01
N TYR A 281 1.25 -14.66 -2.67
CA TYR A 281 2.20 -13.85 -1.89
C TYR A 281 3.28 -14.70 -1.21
N ALA A 282 3.57 -15.91 -1.71
CA ALA A 282 4.57 -16.77 -1.08
C ALA A 282 5.91 -16.05 -0.93
N ASN A 283 6.54 -16.10 0.26
CA ASN A 283 7.80 -15.41 0.52
C ASN A 283 8.90 -15.84 -0.46
N GLY A 284 8.98 -17.13 -0.81
CA GLY A 284 9.90 -17.60 -1.86
C GLY A 284 9.63 -17.02 -3.25
N LYS A 285 8.39 -16.62 -3.55
CA LYS A 285 8.06 -15.89 -4.78
C LYS A 285 8.50 -14.43 -4.68
N ILE A 286 8.20 -13.73 -3.59
CA ILE A 286 8.66 -12.36 -3.32
C ILE A 286 10.19 -12.28 -3.48
N ASP A 287 10.88 -13.26 -2.93
CA ASP A 287 12.33 -13.44 -2.98
C ASP A 287 12.89 -13.56 -4.41
N ARG A 288 12.18 -14.26 -5.31
CA ARG A 288 12.54 -14.27 -6.74
C ARG A 288 12.37 -12.90 -7.40
N TYR A 289 11.33 -12.14 -7.05
CA TYR A 289 11.12 -10.79 -7.58
C TYR A 289 12.17 -9.81 -7.05
N ASN A 290 12.57 -9.93 -5.78
CA ASN A 290 13.67 -9.16 -5.22
C ASN A 290 14.99 -9.44 -5.93
N ARG A 291 15.29 -10.70 -6.26
CA ARG A 291 16.46 -11.04 -7.09
C ARG A 291 16.37 -10.39 -8.48
N ALA A 292 15.19 -10.44 -9.11
CA ALA A 292 14.98 -9.83 -10.42
C ALA A 292 15.13 -8.29 -10.39
N LEU A 293 14.64 -7.64 -9.34
CA LEU A 293 14.84 -6.21 -9.08
C LEU A 293 16.32 -5.87 -8.86
N MET A 294 17.04 -6.66 -8.07
CA MET A 294 18.47 -6.46 -7.85
C MET A 294 19.27 -6.57 -9.16
N GLU A 295 18.99 -7.56 -10.00
CA GLU A 295 19.61 -7.69 -11.33
C GLU A 295 19.21 -6.56 -12.29
N TYR A 296 17.97 -6.07 -12.21
CA TYR A 296 17.54 -4.86 -12.92
C TYR A 296 18.36 -3.64 -12.49
N CYS A 297 18.52 -3.43 -11.17
CA CYS A 297 19.30 -2.33 -10.62
C CYS A 297 20.75 -2.41 -11.10
N LYS A 298 21.34 -3.62 -11.10
CA LYS A 298 22.69 -3.88 -11.63
C LYS A 298 22.87 -3.46 -13.07
N LYS A 299 21.91 -3.81 -13.93
CA LYS A 299 21.93 -3.44 -15.34
C LYS A 299 21.79 -1.93 -15.55
N LYS A 300 21.03 -1.25 -14.68
CA LYS A 300 20.76 0.19 -14.75
C LYS A 300 21.77 1.06 -13.99
N GLY A 301 22.65 0.47 -13.17
CA GLY A 301 23.58 1.22 -12.34
C GLY A 301 22.91 1.89 -11.13
N LEU A 302 21.79 1.34 -10.64
CA LEU A 302 21.01 1.90 -9.52
C LEU A 302 21.33 1.19 -8.19
N PRO A 303 21.45 1.90 -7.06
CA PRO A 303 21.55 1.28 -5.74
C PRO A 303 20.33 0.42 -5.41
N PHE A 304 20.56 -0.83 -5.00
CA PHE A 304 19.53 -1.71 -4.43
C PHE A 304 19.71 -1.84 -2.91
N VAL A 305 18.66 -1.60 -2.13
CA VAL A 305 18.68 -1.66 -0.65
C VAL A 305 17.78 -2.80 -0.16
N ASN A 306 18.37 -3.83 0.43
CA ASN A 306 17.67 -5.07 0.80
C ASN A 306 16.97 -5.00 2.16
N VAL A 307 16.06 -4.05 2.34
CA VAL A 307 15.29 -3.84 3.58
C VAL A 307 14.60 -5.11 4.10
N ALA A 308 14.21 -6.02 3.21
CA ALA A 308 13.54 -7.27 3.56
C ALA A 308 14.33 -8.09 4.58
N GLU A 309 15.66 -8.03 4.58
CA GLU A 309 16.48 -8.79 5.53
C GLU A 309 16.32 -8.33 6.98
N ALA A 310 16.07 -7.03 7.21
CA ALA A 310 15.82 -6.48 8.54
C ALA A 310 14.46 -6.91 9.13
N LEU A 311 13.51 -7.28 8.27
CA LEU A 311 12.14 -7.59 8.67
C LEU A 311 11.84 -9.09 8.68
N LYS A 312 12.73 -9.93 8.17
CA LYS A 312 12.60 -11.39 8.20
C LYS A 312 12.97 -11.95 9.57
N GLY A 313 12.12 -12.87 10.06
CA GLY A 313 12.43 -13.77 11.17
C GLY A 313 13.35 -14.92 10.74
N ALA A 314 13.65 -15.83 11.67
CA ALA A 314 14.52 -16.99 11.42
C ALA A 314 13.98 -17.94 10.33
N ASP A 315 12.66 -17.98 10.14
CA ASP A 315 11.97 -18.74 9.11
C ASP A 315 11.93 -18.05 7.74
N GLY A 316 12.50 -16.85 7.63
CA GLY A 316 12.52 -16.05 6.40
C GLY A 316 11.19 -15.34 6.08
N ALA A 317 10.23 -15.36 7.00
CA ALA A 317 8.95 -14.65 6.89
C ALA A 317 8.91 -13.41 7.79
N LEU A 318 7.93 -12.53 7.59
CA LEU A 318 7.62 -11.49 8.57
C LEU A 318 7.12 -12.16 9.86
N PRO A 319 7.65 -11.82 11.06
CA PRO A 319 7.16 -12.40 12.30
C PRO A 319 5.64 -12.20 12.48
N ALA A 320 4.96 -13.23 13.00
CA ALA A 320 3.50 -13.23 13.08
C ALA A 320 2.92 -12.10 13.97
N ASP A 321 3.69 -11.65 14.97
CA ASP A 321 3.29 -10.55 15.86
C ASP A 321 3.49 -9.15 15.22
N ALA A 322 4.16 -9.08 14.07
CA ALA A 322 4.40 -7.83 13.37
C ALA A 322 3.14 -7.26 12.72
N SER A 323 2.22 -8.13 12.30
CA SER A 323 1.17 -7.79 11.36
C SER A 323 -0.13 -8.56 11.64
N SER A 324 -1.25 -7.85 11.60
CA SER A 324 -2.58 -8.45 11.76
C SER A 324 -3.16 -9.01 10.45
N ASP A 325 -2.80 -8.43 9.30
CA ASP A 325 -3.27 -8.87 7.97
C ASP A 325 -2.19 -9.64 7.19
N GLY A 326 -1.04 -9.83 7.82
CA GLY A 326 0.13 -10.51 7.29
C GLY A 326 1.00 -9.68 6.34
N MET A 327 0.67 -8.41 6.07
CA MET A 327 1.41 -7.53 5.16
C MET A 327 1.79 -6.19 5.79
N HIS A 328 0.85 -5.53 6.48
CA HIS A 328 1.08 -4.22 7.09
C HIS A 328 1.49 -4.39 8.55
N PHE A 329 2.52 -3.66 8.96
CA PHE A 329 3.09 -3.76 10.30
C PHE A 329 3.03 -2.43 11.07
N GLY A 330 3.21 -2.54 12.39
CA GLY A 330 3.17 -1.39 13.31
C GLY A 330 4.49 -0.61 13.40
N PRO A 331 4.51 0.47 14.20
CA PRO A 331 5.64 1.39 14.33
C PRO A 331 7.01 0.72 14.59
N SER A 332 7.05 -0.31 15.44
CA SER A 332 8.30 -1.00 15.79
C SER A 332 9.01 -1.67 14.61
N TYR A 333 8.27 -2.07 13.57
CA TYR A 333 8.85 -2.62 12.35
C TYR A 333 9.24 -1.53 11.34
N TYR A 334 8.60 -0.36 11.39
CA TYR A 334 9.13 0.81 10.69
C TYR A 334 10.46 1.26 11.31
N GLU A 335 10.60 1.25 12.63
CA GLU A 335 11.89 1.55 13.28
C GLU A 335 13.00 0.63 12.78
N LYS A 336 12.75 -0.69 12.71
CA LYS A 336 13.71 -1.66 12.12
C LYS A 336 14.05 -1.35 10.66
N TRP A 337 13.05 -0.98 9.85
CA TRP A 337 13.28 -0.55 8.47
C TRP A 337 14.20 0.67 8.42
N PHE A 338 13.94 1.71 9.21
CA PHE A 338 14.75 2.92 9.17
C PHE A 338 16.14 2.75 9.81
N ASP A 339 16.30 1.91 10.84
CA ASP A 339 17.61 1.52 11.36
C ASP A 339 18.44 0.80 10.28
N TYR A 340 17.79 -0.03 9.48
CA TYR A 340 18.42 -0.64 8.33
C TYR A 340 18.87 0.41 7.30
N LEU A 341 18.01 1.37 6.94
CA LEU A 341 18.38 2.44 6.02
C LEU A 341 19.53 3.30 6.55
N ARG A 342 19.54 3.65 7.85
CA ARG A 342 20.62 4.42 8.49
C ARG A 342 21.97 3.71 8.38
N SER A 343 21.96 2.39 8.40
CA SER A 343 23.16 1.55 8.30
C SER A 343 23.44 1.04 6.88
N HIS A 344 22.70 1.49 5.86
CA HIS A 344 22.88 1.07 4.46
C HIS A 344 22.82 2.29 3.54
N THR A 345 23.82 3.16 3.70
CA THR A 345 23.94 4.42 2.97
C THR A 345 25.09 4.38 1.98
N LEU A 346 24.96 5.07 0.84
CA LEU A 346 26.13 5.34 0.02
C LEU A 346 26.98 6.38 0.74
N LYS A 347 28.27 6.08 0.92
CA LYS A 347 29.25 7.09 1.34
C LYS A 347 29.18 8.22 0.33
N GLY A 348 28.96 9.46 0.79
CA GLY A 348 29.03 10.62 -0.08
C GLY A 348 30.36 10.56 -0.83
N GLU A 349 30.31 10.59 -2.17
CA GLU A 349 31.51 10.79 -2.96
C GLU A 349 32.20 12.01 -2.37
N LYS A 350 33.38 11.84 -1.77
CA LYS A 350 34.21 13.01 -1.49
C LYS A 350 34.42 13.67 -2.83
N GLU A 351 33.90 14.88 -2.96
CA GLU A 351 34.05 15.79 -4.07
C GLU A 351 35.55 15.89 -4.42
N GLY A 352 36.02 15.05 -5.35
CA GLY A 352 37.46 14.85 -5.56
C GLY A 352 37.87 13.70 -6.47
N GLU A 353 37.05 12.65 -6.65
CA GLU A 353 37.43 11.48 -7.48
C GLU A 353 36.52 11.20 -8.69
N ARG A 354 35.92 12.24 -9.29
CA ARG A 354 35.56 12.13 -10.71
C ARG A 354 36.85 12.22 -11.54
N LYS A 355 37.50 11.07 -11.73
CA LYS A 355 38.57 10.92 -12.71
C LYS A 355 38.05 11.38 -14.08
N LYS A 356 38.81 12.32 -14.65
CA LYS A 356 38.68 12.90 -15.99
C LYS A 356 38.60 11.85 -17.09
#